data_AF-A0AAW1B5X9-F1
#
_entry.id   AF-A0AAW1B5X9-F1
#
_cell.length_a   1.000
_cell.length_b   1.000
_cell.length_c   1.000
_cell.angle_alpha   90.00
_cell.angle_beta   90.00
_cell.angle_gamma   90.00
#
_symmetry.space_group_name_H-M   'P 1'
#
loop_
_entity.id
_entity.type
_entity.pdbx_description
1 polymer ?
#
loop_
_entity_poly.entity_id
_entity_poly.type
_entity_poly.pdbx_seq_one_letter_code
_entity_poly.pdbx_strand_id
1 'polypeptide(L)'
;MQCKIYDSMLALPQDVQAARALMVISVVLAVLALLVSIVGAKCTNCVEEEGAKARIVITSGAFFIVSGLLSLIPVCWSANSIIRDFYNPIVAEPLKRELGAALYVGWAASALLLLGGSLLCCSCPPRDNRYPGRIAYSVPARSTAPPGSTIDKRDYV
;
A
#
# COMPACT_ATOMS: atom_id res chain seq x y z
N MET A 1 33.10 -10.13 21.29
CA MET A 1 32.29 -9.33 20.35
C MET A 1 32.50 -7.85 20.68
N GLN A 2 33.38 -7.14 19.97
CA GLN A 2 33.52 -5.68 20.10
C GLN A 2 32.73 -5.03 18.97
N CYS A 3 31.80 -4.13 19.30
CA CYS A 3 31.03 -3.37 18.32
C CYS A 3 31.69 -1.99 18.16
N LYS A 4 32.19 -1.69 16.96
CA LYS A 4 32.70 -0.37 16.60
C LYS A 4 31.81 0.20 15.51
N ILE A 5 31.28 1.40 15.76
CA ILE A 5 30.49 2.13 14.77
C ILE A 5 31.43 2.53 13.62
N TYR A 6 30.94 2.51 12.39
CA TYR A 6 31.70 3.02 11.25
C TYR A 6 31.91 4.53 11.41
N ASP A 7 33.15 4.95 11.64
CA ASP A 7 33.53 6.35 11.88
C ASP A 7 33.46 7.23 10.61
N SER A 8 33.30 6.65 9.42
CA SER A 8 33.22 7.40 8.16
C SER A 8 32.43 6.66 7.08
N MET A 9 31.56 7.39 6.37
CA MET A 9 30.81 6.89 5.20
C MET A 9 31.72 6.45 4.04
N LEU A 10 32.97 6.93 4.02
CA LEU A 10 33.96 6.70 2.95
C LEU A 10 34.70 5.35 3.04
N ALA A 11 34.57 4.63 4.17
CA ALA A 11 35.20 3.31 4.38
C ALA A 11 34.24 2.14 4.03
N LEU A 12 33.04 2.44 3.53
CA LEU A 12 32.00 1.46 3.25
C LEU A 12 31.84 1.30 1.72
N PRO A 13 31.75 0.07 1.19
CA PRO A 13 31.51 -0.15 -0.24
C PRO A 13 30.23 0.56 -0.70
N GLN A 14 30.30 1.17 -1.87
CA GLN A 14 29.29 2.06 -2.44
C GLN A 14 27.88 1.41 -2.52
N ASP A 15 27.85 0.09 -2.76
CA ASP A 15 26.62 -0.71 -2.79
C ASP A 15 25.88 -0.74 -1.45
N VAL A 16 26.62 -0.77 -0.33
CA VAL A 16 26.04 -0.78 1.03
C VAL A 16 25.54 0.62 1.40
N GLN A 17 26.20 1.66 0.91
CA GLN A 17 25.74 3.04 1.09
C GLN A 17 24.42 3.28 0.33
N ALA A 18 24.32 2.79 -0.92
CA ALA A 18 23.08 2.82 -1.69
C ALA A 18 21.96 2.02 -1.00
N ALA A 19 22.26 0.81 -0.49
CA ALA A 19 21.30 0.00 0.24
C ALA A 19 20.77 0.69 1.51
N ARG A 20 21.63 1.40 2.25
CA ARG A 20 21.21 2.22 3.40
C ARG A 20 20.26 3.33 2.99
N ALA A 21 20.58 4.07 1.92
CA ALA A 21 19.72 5.14 1.44
C ALA A 21 18.34 4.60 1.03
N LEU A 22 18.30 3.49 0.28
CA LEU A 22 17.05 2.83 -0.12
C LEU A 22 16.22 2.39 1.09
N MET A 23 16.85 1.79 2.10
CA MET A 23 16.16 1.39 3.33
C MET A 23 15.59 2.59 4.08
N VAL A 24 16.37 3.67 4.26
CA VAL A 24 15.88 4.89 4.95
C VAL A 24 14.71 5.50 4.19
N ILE A 25 14.82 5.65 2.86
CA ILE A 25 13.75 6.18 2.02
C ILE A 25 12.50 5.30 2.13
N SER A 26 12.65 3.98 2.11
CA SER A 26 11.53 3.04 2.27
C SER A 26 10.83 3.23 3.60
N VAL A 27 11.57 3.36 4.71
CA VAL A 27 10.97 3.57 6.05
C VAL A 27 10.21 4.88 6.12
N VAL A 28 10.76 5.96 5.56
CA VAL A 28 10.09 7.27 5.52
C VAL A 28 8.78 7.17 4.72
N LEU A 29 8.81 6.51 3.57
CA LEU A 29 7.60 6.29 2.76
C LEU A 29 6.56 5.44 3.49
N ALA A 30 6.97 4.37 4.19
CA ALA A 30 6.07 3.55 4.99
C ALA A 30 5.39 4.36 6.11
N VAL A 31 6.14 5.21 6.82
CA VAL A 31 5.60 6.06 7.88
C VAL A 31 4.60 7.08 7.31
N LEU A 32 4.94 7.73 6.20
CA LEU A 32 4.03 8.64 5.52
C LEU A 32 2.75 7.92 5.04
N ALA A 33 2.88 6.74 4.45
CA ALA A 33 1.75 5.91 4.04
C ALA A 33 0.85 5.53 5.24
N LEU A 34 1.45 5.22 6.38
CA LEU A 34 0.73 4.91 7.61
C LEU A 34 -0.07 6.11 8.11
N LEU A 35 0.54 7.30 8.17
CA LEU A 35 -0.14 8.54 8.56
C LEU A 35 -1.33 8.85 7.63
N VAL A 36 -1.13 8.73 6.32
CA VAL A 36 -2.20 8.93 5.32
C VAL A 36 -3.32 7.89 5.51
N SER A 37 -2.97 6.64 5.82
CA SER A 37 -3.96 5.58 6.09
C SER A 37 -4.81 5.87 7.34
N ILE A 38 -4.22 6.43 8.40
CA ILE A 38 -4.96 6.83 9.62
C ILE A 38 -5.96 7.95 9.30
N VAL A 39 -5.58 8.90 8.44
CA VAL A 39 -6.47 9.99 8.00
C VAL A 39 -7.64 9.43 7.17
N GLY A 40 -7.40 8.39 6.37
CA GLY A 40 -8.42 7.70 5.58
C GLY A 40 -9.33 6.75 6.37
N ALA A 41 -9.01 6.45 7.63
CA ALA A 41 -9.80 5.54 8.45
C ALA A 41 -11.19 6.11 8.79
N LYS A 42 -12.20 5.24 8.89
CA LYS A 42 -13.59 5.63 9.20
C LYS A 42 -13.73 6.31 10.57
N CYS A 43 -12.84 6.00 11.52
CA CYS A 43 -12.81 6.60 12.86
C CYS A 43 -12.27 8.04 12.89
N THR A 44 -11.66 8.51 11.80
CA THR A 44 -11.11 9.87 11.68
C THR A 44 -12.10 10.77 10.93
N ASN A 45 -12.61 11.81 11.60
CA ASN A 45 -13.52 12.79 11.01
C ASN A 45 -12.80 13.96 10.29
N CYS A 46 -11.54 13.78 9.86
CA CYS A 46 -10.79 14.83 9.16
C CYS A 46 -11.33 15.14 7.75
N VAL A 47 -12.12 14.23 7.17
CA VAL A 47 -12.73 14.34 5.84
C VAL A 47 -14.17 13.88 5.96
N GLU A 48 -15.16 14.66 5.53
CA GLU A 48 -16.57 14.25 5.56
C GLU A 48 -16.99 13.47 4.30
N GLU A 49 -16.27 13.64 3.18
CA GLU A 49 -16.60 13.02 1.90
C GLU A 49 -16.09 11.56 1.82
N GLU A 50 -17.01 10.60 1.69
CA GLU A 50 -16.68 9.18 1.69
C GLU A 50 -15.83 8.74 0.48
N GLY A 51 -16.00 9.38 -0.67
CA GLY A 51 -15.21 9.11 -1.87
C GLY A 51 -13.76 9.57 -1.74
N ALA A 52 -13.51 10.75 -1.14
CA ALA A 52 -12.17 11.20 -0.78
C ALA A 52 -11.49 10.24 0.20
N LYS A 53 -12.20 9.75 1.23
CA LYS A 53 -11.62 8.75 2.17
C LYS A 53 -11.16 7.49 1.43
N ALA A 54 -11.98 6.97 0.53
CA ALA A 54 -11.63 5.79 -0.25
C ALA A 54 -10.40 6.02 -1.14
N ARG A 55 -10.32 7.17 -1.81
CA ARG A 55 -9.14 7.52 -2.63
C ARG A 55 -7.87 7.67 -1.79
N ILE A 56 -7.98 8.26 -0.59
CA ILE A 56 -6.85 8.41 0.34
C ILE A 56 -6.32 7.04 0.77
N VAL A 57 -7.21 6.09 1.13
CA VAL A 57 -6.83 4.72 1.53
C VAL A 57 -6.20 3.93 0.38
N ILE A 58 -6.75 4.03 -0.83
CA ILE A 58 -6.16 3.36 -2.01
C ILE A 58 -4.77 3.94 -2.30
N THR A 59 -4.62 5.26 -2.20
CA THR A 59 -3.34 5.94 -2.44
C THR A 59 -2.31 5.54 -1.39
N SER A 60 -2.70 5.45 -0.10
CA SER A 60 -1.78 4.99 0.94
C SER A 60 -1.38 3.52 0.78
N GLY A 61 -2.29 2.66 0.33
CA GLY A 61 -1.98 1.29 -0.06
C GLY A 61 -0.91 1.21 -1.16
N ALA A 62 -1.01 2.07 -2.18
CA ALA A 62 0.00 2.13 -3.24
C ALA A 62 1.38 2.56 -2.71
N PHE A 63 1.43 3.55 -1.80
CA PHE A 63 2.67 3.93 -1.13
C PHE A 63 3.26 2.80 -0.26
N PHE A 64 2.43 2.00 0.40
CA PHE A 64 2.89 0.82 1.13
C PHE A 64 3.51 -0.24 0.21
N ILE A 65 2.90 -0.49 -0.96
CA ILE A 65 3.45 -1.42 -1.96
C ILE A 65 4.80 -0.92 -2.47
N VAL A 66 4.89 0.35 -2.86
CA VAL A 66 6.15 0.96 -3.33
C VAL A 66 7.23 0.90 -2.25
N SER A 67 6.86 1.21 -1.00
CA SER A 67 7.77 1.08 0.14
C SER A 67 8.28 -0.35 0.34
N GLY A 68 7.39 -1.35 0.27
CA GLY A 68 7.76 -2.76 0.43
C GLY A 68 8.68 -3.27 -0.70
N LEU A 69 8.48 -2.79 -1.93
CA LEU A 69 9.38 -3.08 -3.05
C LEU A 69 10.76 -2.42 -2.85
N LEU A 70 10.78 -1.16 -2.42
CA LEU A 70 12.03 -0.43 -2.16
C LEU A 70 12.87 -1.04 -1.03
N SER A 71 12.24 -1.64 -0.01
CA SER A 71 12.95 -2.37 1.04
C SER A 71 13.39 -3.77 0.60
N LEU A 72 12.64 -4.42 -0.32
CA LEU A 72 12.97 -5.75 -0.81
C LEU A 72 14.24 -5.75 -1.68
N ILE A 73 14.44 -4.72 -2.51
CA ILE A 73 15.62 -4.58 -3.39
C ILE A 73 16.95 -4.71 -2.62
N PRO A 74 17.25 -3.88 -1.59
CA PRO A 74 18.52 -3.95 -0.87
C PRO A 74 18.67 -5.23 -0.05
N VAL A 75 17.57 -5.82 0.45
CA VAL A 75 17.60 -7.09 1.18
C VAL A 75 17.97 -8.24 0.23
N CYS A 76 17.31 -8.32 -0.92
CA CYS A 76 17.60 -9.33 -1.95
C CYS A 76 19.00 -9.16 -2.54
N TRP A 77 19.44 -7.91 -2.76
CA TRP A 77 20.79 -7.62 -3.23
C TRP A 77 21.84 -8.07 -2.22
N SER A 78 21.65 -7.73 -0.94
CA SER A 78 22.56 -8.13 0.14
C SER A 78 22.63 -9.65 0.25
N ALA A 79 21.49 -10.34 0.23
CA ALA A 79 21.45 -11.80 0.23
C ALA A 79 22.19 -12.42 -0.97
N ASN A 80 21.95 -11.91 -2.19
CA ASN A 80 22.64 -12.38 -3.39
C ASN A 80 24.16 -12.15 -3.33
N SER A 81 24.62 -11.01 -2.82
CA SER A 81 26.06 -10.72 -2.67
C SER A 81 26.73 -11.71 -1.71
N ILE A 82 26.09 -12.02 -0.59
CA ILE A 82 26.56 -12.99 0.40
C ILE A 82 26.64 -14.39 -0.21
N ILE A 83 25.59 -14.81 -0.91
CA ILE A 83 25.53 -16.13 -1.57
C ILE A 83 26.62 -16.23 -2.63
N ARG A 84 26.83 -15.19 -3.44
CA ARG A 84 27.91 -15.19 -4.45
C ARG A 84 29.28 -15.33 -3.83
N ASP A 85 29.53 -14.65 -2.71
CA ASP A 85 30.81 -14.73 -2.01
C ASP A 85 31.05 -16.12 -1.38
N PHE A 86 29.98 -16.80 -0.95
CA PHE A 86 30.09 -18.19 -0.48
C PHE A 86 30.56 -19.18 -1.55
N TYR A 87 30.08 -19.01 -2.79
CA TYR A 87 30.41 -19.89 -3.92
C TYR A 87 31.66 -19.45 -4.69
N ASN A 88 32.31 -18.36 -4.30
CA ASN A 88 33.48 -17.84 -5.00
C ASN A 88 34.75 -18.62 -4.56
N PRO A 89 35.44 -19.33 -5.47
CA PRO A 89 36.60 -20.16 -5.13
C PRO A 89 37.83 -19.35 -4.71
N ILE A 90 37.81 -18.02 -4.89
CA ILE A 90 38.91 -17.11 -4.53
C ILE A 90 38.83 -16.71 -3.03
N VAL A 91 37.69 -16.94 -2.38
CA VAL A 91 37.47 -16.56 -0.98
C VAL A 91 37.85 -17.72 -0.07
N ALA A 92 38.84 -17.50 0.81
CA ALA A 92 39.28 -18.49 1.80
C ALA A 92 38.11 -18.87 2.73
N GLU A 93 38.01 -20.15 3.11
CA GLU A 93 36.96 -20.68 3.99
C GLU A 93 36.68 -19.88 5.28
N PRO A 94 37.67 -19.34 6.03
CA PRO A 94 37.40 -18.53 7.22
C PRO A 94 36.78 -17.15 6.92
N LEU A 95 36.71 -16.73 5.65
CA LEU A 95 36.15 -15.45 5.22
C LEU A 95 34.72 -15.56 4.66
N LYS A 96 34.17 -16.78 4.60
CA LYS A 96 32.80 -17.03 4.13
C LYS A 96 31.80 -16.38 5.09
N ARG A 97 30.96 -15.47 4.59
CA ARG A 97 30.06 -14.63 5.42
C ARG A 97 28.68 -15.25 5.52
N GLU A 98 28.18 -15.55 6.71
CA GLU A 98 26.81 -16.10 6.87
C GLU A 98 25.68 -15.08 6.67
N LEU A 99 24.49 -15.59 6.37
CA LEU A 99 23.26 -14.80 6.28
C LEU A 99 22.86 -14.30 7.66
N GLY A 100 22.94 -12.99 7.88
CA GLY A 100 22.54 -12.39 9.15
C GLY A 100 21.03 -12.44 9.39
N ALA A 101 20.63 -12.54 10.67
CA ALA A 101 19.22 -12.58 11.08
C ALA A 101 18.36 -11.43 10.54
N ALA A 102 18.95 -10.24 10.37
CA ALA A 102 18.28 -9.05 9.87
C ALA A 102 17.72 -9.20 8.45
N LEU A 103 18.30 -10.07 7.60
CA LEU A 103 17.79 -10.31 6.25
C LEU A 103 16.43 -11.02 6.28
N TYR A 104 16.25 -11.99 7.17
CA TYR A 104 14.97 -12.67 7.34
C TYR A 104 13.89 -11.71 7.84
N VAL A 105 14.24 -10.82 8.78
CA VAL A 105 13.34 -9.76 9.24
C VAL A 105 12.99 -8.80 8.09
N GLY A 106 13.96 -8.45 7.25
CA GLY A 106 13.75 -7.62 6.07
C GLY A 106 12.77 -8.23 5.05
N TRP A 107 12.87 -9.54 4.79
CA TRP A 107 11.91 -10.26 3.95
C TRP A 107 10.51 -10.30 4.58
N ALA A 108 10.42 -10.62 5.86
CA ALA A 108 9.14 -10.63 6.58
C ALA A 108 8.48 -9.24 6.56
N ALA A 109 9.26 -8.18 6.83
CA ALA A 109 8.77 -6.80 6.79
C ALA A 109 8.31 -6.40 5.39
N SER A 110 9.08 -6.72 4.35
CA SER A 110 8.70 -6.41 2.97
C SER A 110 7.43 -7.15 2.55
N ALA A 111 7.29 -8.43 2.93
CA ALA A 111 6.08 -9.20 2.68
C ALA A 111 4.85 -8.61 3.39
N LEU A 112 4.99 -8.22 4.66
CA LEU A 112 3.93 -7.57 5.43
C LEU A 112 3.51 -6.22 4.82
N LEU A 113 4.46 -5.41 4.36
CA LEU A 113 4.18 -4.13 3.69
C LEU A 113 3.45 -4.33 2.36
N LEU A 114 3.86 -5.32 1.56
CA LEU A 114 3.20 -5.66 0.30
C LEU A 114 1.78 -6.19 0.52
N LEU A 115 1.61 -7.12 1.47
CA LEU A 115 0.31 -7.67 1.81
C LEU A 115 -0.61 -6.59 2.38
N GLY A 116 -0.13 -5.80 3.34
CA GLY A 116 -0.88 -4.69 3.92
C GLY A 116 -1.30 -3.65 2.87
N GLY A 117 -0.37 -3.24 2.01
CA GLY A 117 -0.65 -2.31 0.91
C GLY A 117 -1.65 -2.88 -0.10
N SER A 118 -1.52 -4.16 -0.45
CA SER A 118 -2.47 -4.83 -1.36
C SER A 118 -3.88 -4.92 -0.78
N LEU A 119 -4.03 -5.21 0.52
CA LEU A 119 -5.33 -5.25 1.19
C LEU A 119 -5.99 -3.85 1.23
N LEU A 120 -5.20 -2.81 1.45
CA LEU A 120 -5.65 -1.41 1.41
C LEU A 120 -6.09 -1.00 -0.01
N CYS A 121 -5.37 -1.41 -1.06
CA CYS A 121 -5.74 -1.16 -2.44
C CYS A 121 -6.97 -1.97 -2.89
N CYS A 122 -7.09 -3.22 -2.43
CA CYS A 122 -8.21 -4.12 -2.74
C CYS A 122 -9.47 -3.83 -1.92
N SER A 123 -9.40 -2.92 -0.95
CA SER A 123 -10.56 -2.39 -0.23
C SER A 123 -11.37 -1.51 -1.19
N CYS A 124 -12.05 -2.13 -2.15
CA CYS A 124 -12.86 -1.45 -3.15
C CYS A 124 -13.96 -0.63 -2.43
N PRO A 125 -14.01 0.70 -2.61
CA PRO A 125 -15.23 1.43 -2.32
C PRO A 125 -16.36 0.86 -3.21
N PRO A 126 -17.63 0.93 -2.77
CA PRO A 126 -18.74 0.72 -3.68
C PRO A 126 -18.51 1.64 -4.88
N ARG A 127 -18.42 1.07 -6.08
CA ARG A 127 -18.58 1.86 -7.29
C ARG A 127 -19.91 2.56 -7.12
N ASP A 128 -19.88 3.86 -6.87
CA ASP A 128 -21.05 4.68 -7.10
C ASP A 128 -21.34 4.50 -8.58
N ASN A 129 -22.34 3.66 -8.83
CA ASN A 129 -22.74 3.26 -10.14
C ASN A 129 -23.42 4.50 -10.69
N ARG A 130 -22.60 5.38 -11.27
CA ARG A 130 -23.02 6.49 -12.10
C ARG A 130 -23.64 5.91 -13.37
N TYR A 131 -24.77 5.22 -13.22
CA TYR A 131 -25.73 5.01 -14.27
C TYR A 131 -26.76 6.12 -14.13
N PRO A 132 -26.96 6.88 -15.21
CA PRO A 132 -28.30 7.03 -15.71
C PRO A 132 -28.31 6.36 -17.07
N GLY A 133 -28.16 5.04 -17.08
CA GLY A 133 -28.75 4.24 -18.13
C GLY A 133 -30.25 4.38 -17.93
N ARG A 134 -30.80 5.42 -18.53
CA ARG A 134 -32.22 5.68 -18.67
C ARG A 134 -32.82 4.47 -19.37
N ILE A 135 -33.18 3.43 -18.62
CA ILE A 135 -34.18 2.46 -19.07
C ILE A 135 -35.48 3.25 -19.06
N ALA A 136 -35.73 3.91 -20.18
CA ALA A 136 -37.07 4.32 -20.54
C ALA A 136 -37.90 3.04 -20.61
N TYR A 137 -38.63 2.74 -19.54
CA TYR A 137 -39.90 2.05 -19.74
C TYR A 137 -40.72 3.02 -20.58
N SER A 138 -40.82 2.72 -21.87
CA SER A 138 -41.78 3.34 -22.78
C SER A 138 -43.16 3.09 -22.20
N VAL A 139 -43.66 4.02 -21.39
CA VAL A 139 -45.09 4.12 -21.10
C VAL A 139 -45.74 4.44 -22.43
N PRO A 140 -46.63 3.59 -22.99
CA PRO A 140 -47.41 3.98 -24.14
C PRO A 140 -48.35 5.12 -23.69
N ALA A 141 -48.05 6.34 -24.12
CA ALA A 141 -48.95 7.45 -23.97
C ALA A 141 -50.06 7.32 -25.02
N ARG A 142 -51.28 7.01 -24.59
CA ARG A 142 -52.60 7.36 -25.17
C ARG A 142 -53.67 6.54 -24.45
N SER A 143 -54.81 7.04 -23.97
CA SER A 143 -55.57 8.26 -24.30
C SER A 143 -56.61 8.51 -23.19
N THR A 144 -57.03 9.78 -23.07
CA THR A 144 -58.38 10.23 -22.65
C THR A 144 -58.91 9.82 -21.27
N ALA A 145 -58.98 10.81 -20.37
CA ALA A 145 -59.78 10.77 -19.15
C ALA A 145 -61.29 10.64 -19.43
N PRO A 146 -62.04 10.00 -18.52
CA PRO A 146 -63.36 10.46 -18.11
C PRO A 146 -63.34 11.01 -16.66
N PRO A 147 -64.25 11.92 -16.31
CA PRO A 147 -64.26 12.61 -15.03
C PRO A 147 -64.96 11.78 -13.95
N GLY A 148 -64.36 11.72 -12.74
CA GLY A 148 -65.04 11.29 -11.52
C GLY A 148 -64.51 10.01 -10.88
N SER A 149 -63.56 10.14 -9.97
CA SER A 149 -63.59 9.45 -8.67
C SER A 149 -62.48 9.99 -7.76
N THR A 150 -62.90 10.50 -6.62
CA THR A 150 -62.12 10.95 -5.48
C THR A 150 -61.41 9.76 -4.82
N ILE A 151 -60.08 9.77 -4.74
CA ILE A 151 -59.37 9.04 -3.68
C ILE A 151 -58.35 9.99 -3.06
N ASP A 152 -58.73 10.41 -1.85
CA ASP A 152 -58.00 11.26 -0.93
C ASP A 152 -56.76 10.53 -0.40
N LYS A 153 -55.61 11.22 -0.38
CA LYS A 153 -54.36 10.77 0.23
C LYS A 153 -53.89 11.85 1.22
N ARG A 154 -54.73 12.12 2.20
CA ARG A 154 -54.35 12.79 3.44
C ARG A 154 -54.77 11.86 4.57
N ASP A 155 -53.82 11.07 5.06
CA ASP A 155 -53.77 10.53 6.42
C ASP A 155 -52.44 9.79 6.60
N TYR A 156 -51.41 10.58 6.93
CA TYR A 156 -50.26 10.16 7.72
C TYR A 156 -49.96 11.29 8.71
N VAL A 157 -50.88 11.46 9.68
CA VAL A 157 -50.63 11.91 11.06
C VAL A 157 -51.55 11.09 11.96
#